data_AF-A0A0F9GFV4-F1
#
_entry.id   AF-A0A0F9GFV4-F1
#
_cell.length_a   1.000
_cell.length_b   1.000
_cell.length_c   1.000
_cell.angle_alpha   90.00
_cell.angle_beta   90.00
_cell.angle_gamma   90.00
#
_symmetry.space_group_name_H-M   'P 1'
#
loop_
_entity.id
_entity.type
_entity.pdbx_description
1 polymer ?
#
loop_
_entity_poly.entity_id
_entity_poly.type
_entity_poly.pdbx_seq_one_letter_code
_entity_poly.pdbx_strand_id
1 'polypeptide(L)'
;MLEHKTFSRFEEWFLYKDQQFVAEAWVAETLVDEPVAGVIYNGLRKQAPGTTSKTTNPFERRFITVNRAQIEFLLRRARGMHKALTSGKIAIYPEPSLSVCRMCSFKDPCDMLLKGDDYQEYLDLMYTKRKDRYE
;
A
#
# COMPACT_ATOMS: atom_id res chain seq x y z
N MET A 1 12.26 -14.44 5.76
CA MET A 1 10.82 -14.56 5.41
C MET A 1 10.63 -15.01 3.98
N LEU A 2 9.47 -15.61 3.66
CA LEU A 2 9.10 -16.08 2.34
C LEU A 2 7.74 -15.49 1.93
N GLU A 3 7.67 -14.86 0.77
CA GLU A 3 6.44 -14.26 0.25
C GLU A 3 6.08 -14.86 -1.11
N HIS A 4 4.80 -15.19 -1.32
CA HIS A 4 4.29 -15.78 -2.56
C HIS A 4 3.35 -14.81 -3.28
N LYS A 5 3.70 -14.43 -4.52
CA LYS A 5 2.93 -13.45 -5.31
C LYS A 5 2.80 -13.88 -6.77
N THR A 6 1.73 -13.43 -7.41
CA THR A 6 1.59 -13.54 -8.87
C THR A 6 1.85 -12.18 -9.52
N PHE A 7 2.53 -12.15 -10.66
CA PHE A 7 2.90 -10.89 -11.31
C PHE A 7 2.75 -10.96 -12.84
N SER A 8 2.39 -9.85 -13.48
CA SER A 8 2.43 -9.71 -14.94
C SER A 8 3.82 -9.26 -15.41
N ARG A 9 4.44 -8.36 -14.64
CA ARG A 9 5.83 -7.88 -14.80
C ARG A 9 6.50 -7.85 -13.43
N PHE A 10 7.78 -8.21 -13.40
CA PHE A 10 8.60 -8.14 -12.21
C PHE A 10 9.57 -6.98 -12.36
N GLU A 11 9.48 -6.00 -11.48
CA GLU A 11 10.31 -4.80 -11.50
C GLU A 11 10.86 -4.59 -10.10
N GLU A 12 12.13 -4.88 -9.91
CA GLU A 12 12.76 -4.93 -8.59
C GLU A 12 12.68 -3.58 -7.84
N TRP A 13 12.79 -2.48 -8.58
CA TRP A 13 12.73 -1.14 -8.02
C TRP A 13 11.40 -0.83 -7.31
N PHE A 14 10.29 -1.47 -7.71
CA PHE A 14 9.00 -1.33 -7.04
C PHE A 14 8.98 -2.00 -5.67
N LEU A 15 9.75 -3.08 -5.49
CA LEU A 15 9.70 -3.89 -4.27
C LEU A 15 10.29 -3.15 -3.07
N TYR A 16 11.27 -2.28 -3.29
CA TYR A 16 11.81 -1.40 -2.24
C TYR A 16 10.79 -0.35 -1.76
N LYS A 17 9.73 -0.09 -2.53
CA LYS A 17 8.63 0.82 -2.15
C LYS A 17 7.43 0.09 -1.56
N ASP A 18 7.42 -1.24 -1.63
CA ASP A 18 6.32 -2.04 -1.11
C ASP A 18 6.42 -2.09 0.43
N GLN A 19 5.46 -1.43 1.07
CA GLN A 19 5.39 -1.32 2.52
C GLN A 19 5.05 -2.66 3.18
N GLN A 20 4.47 -3.61 2.44
CA GLN A 20 4.08 -4.91 2.96
C GLN A 20 5.32 -5.70 3.44
N PHE A 21 6.36 -5.81 2.60
CA PHE A 21 7.54 -6.62 2.93
C PHE A 21 8.33 -6.05 4.12
N VAL A 22 8.43 -4.72 4.18
CA VAL A 22 9.13 -4.03 5.28
C VAL A 22 8.34 -4.19 6.58
N ALA A 23 7.00 -4.16 6.52
CA ALA A 23 6.15 -4.35 7.69
C ALA A 23 6.26 -5.78 8.23
N GLU A 24 6.20 -6.77 7.36
CA GLU A 24 6.36 -8.18 7.74
C GLU A 24 7.75 -8.44 8.33
N ALA A 25 8.81 -7.87 7.74
CA ALA A 25 10.17 -7.98 8.27
C ALA A 25 10.28 -7.41 9.69
N TRP A 26 9.69 -6.23 9.92
CA TRP A 26 9.63 -5.63 11.26
C TRP A 26 8.86 -6.49 12.27
N VAL A 27 7.71 -7.03 11.89
CA VAL A 27 6.93 -7.93 12.75
C VAL A 27 7.73 -9.19 13.07
N ALA A 28 8.39 -9.78 12.08
CA ALA A 28 9.24 -10.94 12.28
C ALA A 28 10.38 -10.65 13.26
N GLU A 29 11.15 -9.55 13.08
CA GLU A 29 12.19 -9.14 14.03
C GLU A 29 11.65 -9.02 15.47
N THR A 30 10.45 -8.46 15.61
CA THR A 30 9.81 -8.26 16.92
C THR A 30 9.36 -9.57 17.57
N LEU A 31 8.98 -10.57 16.78
CA LEU A 31 8.51 -11.87 17.26
C LEU A 31 9.64 -12.84 17.60
N VAL A 32 10.76 -12.80 16.85
CA VAL A 32 11.86 -13.75 17.01
C VAL A 32 13.08 -13.18 17.75
N ASP A 33 13.10 -11.88 18.04
CA ASP A 33 14.23 -11.15 18.66
C ASP A 33 15.56 -11.33 17.90
N GLU A 34 15.47 -11.51 16.58
CA GLU A 34 16.61 -11.68 15.68
C GLU A 34 16.47 -10.75 14.46
N PRO A 35 17.57 -10.19 13.94
CA PRO A 35 17.54 -9.37 12.73
C PRO A 35 17.08 -10.16 11.50
N VAL A 36 16.19 -9.58 10.69
CA VAL A 36 15.73 -10.19 9.44
C VAL A 36 16.54 -9.64 8.29
N ALA A 37 17.38 -10.49 7.68
CA ALA A 37 18.23 -10.09 6.56
C ALA A 37 17.45 -9.64 5.31
N GLY A 38 16.21 -10.10 5.16
CA GLY A 38 15.36 -9.76 4.03
C GLY A 38 14.23 -10.73 3.75
N VAL A 39 13.65 -10.59 2.56
CA VAL A 39 12.48 -11.34 2.09
C VAL A 39 12.84 -12.11 0.82
N ILE A 40 12.49 -13.39 0.79
CA ILE A 40 12.52 -14.18 -0.43
C ILE A 40 11.18 -14.02 -1.11
N TYR A 41 11.17 -13.38 -2.27
CA TYR A 41 10.01 -13.26 -3.13
C TYR A 41 9.93 -14.45 -4.08
N ASN A 42 8.86 -15.24 -3.95
CA ASN A 42 8.48 -16.31 -4.86
C ASN A 42 7.36 -15.81 -5.77
N GLY A 43 7.74 -15.42 -6.98
CA GLY A 43 6.83 -14.93 -7.99
C GLY A 43 6.39 -16.04 -8.95
N LEU A 44 5.09 -16.09 -9.26
CA LEU A 44 4.53 -16.85 -10.37
C LEU A 44 4.04 -15.90 -11.46
N ARG A 45 4.61 -16.00 -12.67
CA ARG A 45 4.24 -15.15 -13.79
C ARG A 45 2.83 -15.48 -14.30
N LYS A 46 1.99 -14.46 -14.42
CA LYS A 46 0.65 -14.55 -15.02
C LYS A 46 0.78 -14.77 -16.52
N GLN A 47 0.03 -15.73 -17.05
CA GLN A 47 -0.06 -16.03 -18.48
C GLN A 47 -1.46 -15.65 -18.98
N ALA A 48 -1.53 -14.87 -20.06
CA ALA A 48 -2.83 -14.53 -20.65
C ALA A 48 -3.42 -15.75 -21.36
N PRO A 49 -4.75 -15.96 -21.27
CA PRO A 49 -5.43 -17.02 -22.01
C PRO A 49 -5.11 -16.93 -23.52
N GLY A 50 -4.76 -18.06 -24.15
CA GLY A 50 -4.49 -18.12 -25.59
C GLY A 50 -3.05 -17.79 -26.03
N THR A 51 -2.20 -17.29 -25.13
CA THR A 51 -0.75 -17.17 -25.39
C THR A 51 -0.02 -18.40 -24.86
N THR A 52 0.53 -19.24 -25.72
CA THR A 52 1.52 -20.26 -25.34
C THR A 52 2.88 -19.60 -25.18
N SER A 53 3.15 -19.05 -23.99
CA SER A 53 4.47 -18.50 -23.70
C SER A 53 5.50 -19.64 -23.68
N LYS A 54 6.54 -19.55 -24.53
CA LYS A 54 7.69 -20.48 -24.54
C LYS A 54 8.64 -20.28 -23.36
N THR A 55 8.36 -19.38 -22.41
CA THR A 55 9.17 -19.24 -21.20
C THR A 55 9.11 -20.54 -20.39
N THR A 56 10.23 -21.26 -20.36
CA THR A 56 10.37 -22.60 -19.76
C THR A 56 10.18 -22.63 -18.24
N ASN A 57 10.20 -21.47 -17.56
CA ASN A 57 9.96 -21.41 -16.12
C ASN A 57 9.08 -20.20 -15.77
N PRO A 58 7.82 -20.41 -15.30
CA PRO A 58 6.95 -19.33 -14.83
C PRO A 58 7.31 -18.87 -13.41
N PHE A 59 8.21 -19.57 -12.72
CA PHE A 59 8.64 -19.26 -11.36
C PHE A 59 9.87 -18.36 -11.37
N GLU A 60 9.81 -17.29 -10.60
CA GLU A 60 10.93 -16.39 -10.34
C GLU A 60 11.14 -16.28 -8.83
N ARG A 61 12.38 -16.47 -8.38
CA ARG A 61 12.76 -16.30 -6.98
C ARG A 61 13.77 -15.18 -6.86
N ARG A 62 13.52 -14.22 -5.97
CA ARG A 62 14.42 -13.12 -5.69
C ARG A 62 14.60 -12.95 -4.20
N PHE A 63 15.80 -12.60 -3.78
CA PHE A 63 16.07 -12.17 -2.42
C PHE A 63 16.14 -10.65 -2.39
N ILE A 64 15.39 -10.05 -1.48
CA ILE A 64 15.29 -8.59 -1.34
C ILE A 64 15.76 -8.27 0.06
N THR A 65 16.80 -7.45 0.15
CA THR A 65 17.32 -7.01 1.43
C THR A 65 16.36 -6.01 2.07
N VAL A 66 16.17 -6.14 3.38
CA VAL A 66 15.48 -5.15 4.20
C VAL A 66 16.47 -4.71 5.25
N ASN A 67 16.69 -3.41 5.35
CA ASN A 67 17.57 -2.83 6.35
C ASN A 67 16.78 -2.04 7.40
N ARG A 68 17.48 -1.71 8.48
CA ARG A 68 16.88 -1.01 9.62
C ARG A 68 16.32 0.37 9.26
N ALA A 69 17.00 1.11 8.37
CA ALA A 69 16.54 2.43 7.94
C ALA A 69 15.20 2.37 7.21
N GLN A 70 14.96 1.32 6.41
CA GLN A 70 13.67 1.09 5.76
C GLN A 70 12.57 0.82 6.78
N ILE A 71 12.84 -0.02 7.79
CA ILE A 71 11.90 -0.31 8.89
C ILE A 71 11.56 0.97 9.66
N GLU A 72 12.56 1.76 10.03
CA GLU A 72 12.36 3.02 10.75
C GLU A 72 11.55 4.04 9.94
N PHE A 73 11.83 4.15 8.64
CA PHE A 73 11.07 5.01 7.74
C PHE A 73 9.60 4.58 7.65
N LEU A 74 9.35 3.28 7.49
CA LEU A 74 8.01 2.70 7.51
C LEU A 74 7.29 3.04 8.82
N LEU A 75 7.92 2.79 9.97
CA LEU A 75 7.32 3.02 11.29
C LEU A 75 7.01 4.49 11.52
N ARG A 76 7.90 5.41 11.14
CA ARG A 76 7.66 6.85 11.23
C ARG A 76 6.43 7.25 10.42
N ARG A 77 6.33 6.73 9.20
CA ARG A 77 5.18 6.98 8.31
C ARG A 77 3.89 6.40 8.87
N ALA A 78 3.90 5.14 9.30
CA ALA A 78 2.75 4.47 9.89
C ALA A 78 2.22 5.20 11.13
N ARG A 79 3.11 5.68 12.01
CA ARG A 79 2.76 6.51 13.17
C ARG A 79 2.13 7.84 12.76
N GLY A 80 2.68 8.50 11.74
CA GLY A 80 2.12 9.73 11.17
C GLY A 80 0.70 9.52 10.63
N MET A 81 0.51 8.44 9.85
CA MET A 81 -0.79 8.04 9.34
C MET A 81 -1.76 7.72 10.48
N HIS A 82 -1.36 6.91 11.46
CA HIS A 82 -2.17 6.59 12.63
C HIS A 82 -2.62 7.87 13.35
N LYS A 83 -1.69 8.79 13.66
CA LYS A 83 -2.02 10.06 14.32
C LYS A 83 -3.01 10.89 13.52
N ALA A 84 -2.85 10.98 12.20
CA ALA A 84 -3.78 11.67 11.33
C ALA A 84 -5.17 11.02 11.39
N LEU A 85 -5.22 9.68 11.30
CA LEU A 85 -6.45 8.90 11.30
C LEU A 85 -7.19 8.96 12.65
N THR A 86 -6.48 8.98 13.77
CA THR A 86 -7.08 9.01 15.11
C THR A 86 -7.34 10.42 15.64
N SER A 87 -6.95 11.47 14.91
CA SER A 87 -7.10 12.86 15.36
C SER A 87 -8.53 13.37 15.41
N GLY A 88 -9.48 12.67 14.77
CA GLY A 88 -10.85 13.15 14.54
C GLY A 88 -10.94 14.29 13.53
N LYS A 89 -9.83 14.68 12.89
CA LYS A 89 -9.72 15.79 11.93
C LYS A 89 -9.23 15.34 10.55
N ILE A 90 -9.59 14.13 10.11
CA ILE A 90 -9.23 13.68 8.76
C ILE A 90 -10.05 14.49 7.76
N ALA A 91 -9.38 15.39 7.03
CA ALA A 91 -10.05 16.26 6.05
C ALA A 91 -10.49 15.49 4.80
N ILE A 92 -9.70 14.53 4.29
CA ILE A 92 -9.97 13.58 3.19
C ILE A 92 -8.67 12.73 3.02
N TYR A 93 -8.77 11.54 2.43
CA TYR A 93 -7.68 10.55 2.38
C TYR A 93 -6.36 11.13 1.79
N PRO A 94 -5.21 10.99 2.48
CA PRO A 94 -4.01 11.79 2.22
C PRO A 94 -3.14 11.35 1.04
N GLU A 95 -3.46 10.25 0.36
CA GLU A 95 -2.62 9.73 -0.72
C GLU A 95 -3.38 9.51 -2.02
N PRO A 96 -3.49 10.56 -2.85
CA PRO A 96 -3.97 10.39 -4.20
C PRO A 96 -3.01 9.48 -4.98
N SER A 97 -3.54 8.43 -5.59
CA SER A 97 -2.81 7.59 -6.54
C SER A 97 -3.64 7.40 -7.79
N LEU A 98 -2.97 7.31 -8.95
CA LEU A 98 -3.67 7.22 -10.24
C LEU A 98 -4.62 6.02 -10.33
N SER A 99 -4.26 4.89 -9.70
CA SER A 99 -5.08 3.69 -9.66
C SER A 99 -6.28 3.81 -8.71
N VAL A 100 -6.08 4.37 -7.51
CA VAL A 100 -7.15 4.48 -6.50
C VAL A 100 -8.11 5.62 -6.84
N CYS A 101 -7.59 6.78 -7.26
CA CYS A 101 -8.41 7.95 -7.57
C CYS A 101 -9.34 7.74 -8.77
N ARG A 102 -8.98 6.87 -9.73
CA ARG A 102 -9.79 6.61 -10.92
C ARG A 102 -11.16 6.00 -10.60
N MET A 103 -11.27 5.26 -9.50
CA MET A 103 -12.51 4.59 -9.08
C MET A 103 -13.00 5.08 -7.71
N CYS A 104 -12.42 6.16 -7.18
CA CYS A 104 -12.76 6.66 -5.85
C CYS A 104 -14.06 7.48 -5.91
N SER A 105 -15.07 7.06 -5.16
CA SER A 105 -16.34 7.82 -5.03
C SER A 105 -16.18 9.16 -4.31
N PHE A 106 -15.03 9.45 -3.71
CA PHE A 106 -14.70 10.72 -3.04
C PHE A 106 -13.67 11.53 -3.83
N LYS A 107 -13.51 11.26 -5.13
CA LYS A 107 -12.54 11.95 -5.97
C LYS A 107 -12.83 13.46 -6.04
N ASP A 108 -14.07 13.83 -6.32
CA ASP A 108 -14.46 15.23 -6.51
C ASP A 108 -14.24 16.10 -5.25
N PRO A 109 -14.71 15.72 -4.04
CA PRO A 109 -14.41 16.51 -2.85
C PRO A 109 -12.90 16.53 -2.50
N CYS A 110 -12.15 15.50 -2.86
CA CYS A 110 -10.69 15.48 -2.70
C CYS A 110 -9.98 16.47 -3.65
N ASP A 111 -10.37 16.50 -4.92
CA ASP A 111 -9.85 17.46 -5.89
C ASP A 111 -10.17 18.91 -5.48
N MET A 112 -11.38 19.16 -4.97
CA MET A 112 -11.80 20.48 -4.47
C MET A 112 -10.95 20.92 -3.28
N LEU A 113 -10.74 20.04 -2.30
CA LEU A 113 -9.86 20.31 -1.16
C LEU A 113 -8.44 20.68 -1.61
N LEU A 114 -7.88 19.97 -2.59
CA LEU A 114 -6.54 20.24 -3.12
C LEU A 114 -6.44 21.56 -3.89
N LYS A 115 -7.53 22.00 -4.53
CA LYS A 115 -7.62 23.29 -5.24
C LYS A 115 -7.87 24.46 -4.29
N GLY A 116 -8.29 24.19 -3.06
CA GLY A 116 -8.73 25.22 -2.11
C GLY A 116 -10.18 25.66 -2.31
N ASP A 117 -10.99 24.85 -3.00
CA ASP A 117 -12.43 25.08 -3.20
C ASP A 117 -13.24 24.63 -1.95
N ASP A 118 -14.53 24.99 -1.89
CA ASP A 118 -15.43 24.58 -0.80
C ASP A 118 -15.91 23.13 -0.96
N TYR A 119 -15.03 22.20 -0.59
CA TYR A 119 -15.34 20.78 -0.57
C TYR A 119 -16.38 20.40 0.50
N GLN A 120 -16.58 21.22 1.54
CA GLN A 120 -17.49 20.90 2.64
C GLN A 120 -18.94 21.06 2.19
N GLU A 121 -19.26 22.15 1.48
CA GLU A 121 -20.58 22.32 0.85
C GLU A 121 -20.91 21.15 -0.09
N TYR A 122 -19.93 20.72 -0.90
CA TYR A 122 -20.11 19.57 -1.79
C TYR A 122 -20.39 18.27 -1.01
N LEU A 123 -19.65 18.03 0.08
CA LEU A 123 -19.88 16.88 0.94
C LEU A 123 -21.29 16.89 1.56
N ASP A 124 -21.76 18.06 2.01
CA ASP A 124 -23.05 18.21 2.67
C ASP A 124 -24.23 18.03 1.70
N LEU A 125 -24.06 18.42 0.43
CA LEU A 125 -25.09 18.28 -0.61
C LEU A 125 -25.12 16.88 -1.26
N MET A 126 -23.95 16.29 -1.48
CA MET A 126 -23.81 15.08 -2.31
C MET A 126 -23.62 13.78 -1.51
N TYR A 127 -23.34 13.87 -0.20
CA TYR A 127 -23.08 12.70 0.64
C TYR A 127 -23.90 12.73 1.92
N THR A 128 -24.01 11.57 2.57
CA THR A 128 -24.63 11.45 3.89
C THR A 128 -23.60 10.87 4.86
N LYS A 129 -23.38 11.57 5.98
CA LYS A 129 -22.52 11.07 7.05
C LYS A 129 -23.10 9.75 7.57
N ARG A 130 -22.30 8.69 7.59
CA ARG A 130 -22.71 7.41 8.19
C ARG A 130 -22.92 7.63 9.69
N LYS A 131 -23.97 7.02 10.25
CA LYS A 131 -24.15 6.95 11.70
C LYS A 131 -22.96 6.22 12.32
N ASP A 132 -22.46 6.71 13.44
CA ASP A 132 -21.38 6.04 14.15
C ASP A 132 -21.85 4.64 14.57
N ARG A 133 -21.05 3.63 14.24
CA ARG A 133 -21.43 2.22 14.40
C ARG A 133 -21.27 1.72 15.84
N TYR A 134 -20.82 2.59 16.74
CA TYR A 134 -20.41 2.30 18.12
C TYR A 134 -21.09 3.21 19.15
N GLU A 135 -22.24 3.80 18.81
CA GLU A 135 -23.18 4.36 19.80
C GLU A 135 -24.07 3.25 20.39
#